data_AF-A0A3M1JU32-F1
#
_entry.id   AF-A0A3M1JU32-F1
#
_cell.length_a   1.000
_cell.length_b   1.000
_cell.length_c   1.000
_cell.angle_alpha   90.00
_cell.angle_beta   90.00
_cell.angle_gamma   90.00
#
_symmetry.space_group_name_H-M   'P 1'
#
loop_
_entity.id
_entity.type
_entity.pdbx_description
1 polymer ?
#
loop_
_entity_poly.entity_id
_entity_poly.type
_entity_poly.pdbx_seq_one_letter_code
_entity_poly.pdbx_strand_id
1 'polypeptide(L)'
;MLRLVATSLIVILLSAGAALAGNCTRPPAPMVPDGTIATRDEMIAASQAVKAFMSETERYLDCLKVEESLTPPEQLTAETQQLLIDRHNAAIEDMERVATAYNQAVRDYKARIQDGGSN
;
A
#
# COMPACT_ATOMS: atom_id res chain seq x y z
N MET A 1 -36.77 -51.31 3.58
CA MET A 1 -35.30 -51.34 3.80
C MET A 1 -34.72 -50.86 2.48
N LEU A 2 -34.09 -49.70 2.31
CA LEU A 2 -32.99 -49.08 3.04
C LEU A 2 -33.00 -47.57 2.73
N ARG A 3 -32.88 -46.72 3.75
CA ARG A 3 -32.78 -45.27 3.62
C ARG A 3 -31.40 -44.90 3.09
N LEU A 4 -31.30 -44.24 1.95
CA LEU A 4 -30.08 -43.55 1.52
C LEU A 4 -30.27 -42.06 1.77
N VAL A 5 -29.80 -41.63 2.93
CA VAL A 5 -29.69 -40.22 3.32
C VAL A 5 -28.59 -39.62 2.44
N ALA A 6 -28.96 -38.71 1.54
CA ALA A 6 -28.01 -37.94 0.74
C ALA A 6 -27.31 -36.94 1.66
N THR A 7 -26.10 -37.28 2.12
CA THR A 7 -25.29 -36.44 2.99
C THR A 7 -24.76 -35.25 2.19
N SER A 8 -25.35 -34.08 2.43
CA SER A 8 -24.88 -32.79 1.90
C SER A 8 -23.45 -32.51 2.36
N LEU A 9 -22.53 -32.37 1.40
CA LEU A 9 -21.17 -31.93 1.66
C LEU A 9 -21.18 -30.40 1.91
N ILE A 10 -21.19 -30.00 3.18
CA ILE A 10 -20.99 -28.60 3.57
C ILE A 10 -19.52 -28.26 3.37
N VAL A 11 -19.20 -27.51 2.32
CA VAL A 11 -17.89 -26.89 2.13
C VAL A 11 -17.83 -25.68 3.07
N ILE A 12 -17.22 -25.87 4.24
CA ILE A 12 -16.88 -24.77 5.13
C ILE A 12 -15.65 -24.08 4.52
N LEU A 13 -15.90 -22.99 3.79
CA LEU A 13 -14.86 -22.02 3.45
C LEU A 13 -14.40 -21.36 4.75
N LEU A 14 -13.35 -21.88 5.37
CA LEU A 14 -12.55 -21.14 6.34
C LEU A 14 -11.92 -19.96 5.58
N SER A 15 -12.59 -18.80 5.62
CA SER A 15 -11.93 -17.53 5.34
C SER A 15 -10.91 -17.30 6.45
N ALA A 16 -9.65 -17.65 6.17
CA ALA A 16 -8.52 -17.26 6.98
C ALA A 16 -8.37 -15.73 6.92
N GLY A 17 -9.11 -15.01 7.75
CA GLY A 17 -8.72 -13.67 8.18
C GLY A 17 -7.51 -13.84 9.08
N ALA A 18 -6.32 -13.78 8.50
CA ALA A 18 -5.07 -13.89 9.24
C ALA A 18 -5.06 -12.89 10.40
N ALA A 19 -4.70 -13.37 11.58
CA ALA A 19 -4.40 -12.54 12.74
C ALA A 19 -3.32 -11.51 12.35
N LEU A 20 -3.69 -10.24 12.24
CA LEU A 20 -2.72 -9.14 12.20
C LEU A 20 -2.39 -8.74 13.64
N ALA A 21 -1.80 -9.66 14.39
CA ALA A 21 -0.98 -9.32 15.55
C ALA A 21 0.43 -9.01 15.02
N GLY A 22 0.55 -7.93 14.25
CA GLY A 22 1.80 -7.39 13.75
C GLY A 22 1.72 -5.88 13.85
N ASN A 23 2.67 -5.28 14.56
CA ASN A 23 2.78 -3.82 14.71
C ASN A 23 2.68 -3.18 13.32
N CYS A 24 1.76 -2.22 13.13
CA CYS A 24 1.53 -1.63 11.81
C CYS A 24 2.84 -1.08 11.25
N THR A 25 3.32 -1.71 10.16
CA THR A 25 4.63 -1.40 9.57
C THR A 25 4.41 -0.56 8.31
N ARG A 26 5.00 0.62 8.31
CA ARG A 26 4.93 1.55 7.18
C ARG A 26 5.80 1.03 6.04
N PRO A 27 5.29 0.92 4.80
CA PRO A 27 6.11 0.47 3.68
C PRO A 27 7.18 1.52 3.33
N PRO A 28 8.36 1.10 2.84
CA PRO A 28 9.37 2.03 2.37
C PRO A 28 8.95 2.67 1.03
N ALA A 29 9.24 3.95 0.87
CA ALA A 29 9.00 4.64 -0.40
C ALA A 29 9.87 4.00 -1.52
N PRO A 30 9.30 3.76 -2.72
CA PRO A 30 10.04 3.19 -3.83
C PRO A 30 10.97 4.23 -4.47
N MET A 31 12.01 3.75 -5.14
CA MET A 31 12.83 4.60 -5.99
C MET A 31 12.04 5.01 -7.24
N VAL A 32 12.01 6.31 -7.52
CA VAL A 32 11.50 6.85 -8.78
C VAL A 32 12.70 7.28 -9.63
N PRO A 33 12.89 6.70 -10.84
CA PRO A 33 14.02 7.03 -11.68
C PRO A 33 13.86 8.43 -12.32
N ASP A 34 14.97 9.03 -12.74
CA ASP A 34 14.96 10.30 -13.48
C ASP A 34 14.43 10.09 -14.90
N GLY A 35 13.27 10.68 -15.20
CA GLY A 35 12.60 10.53 -16.50
C GLY A 35 13.42 11.06 -17.69
N THR A 36 14.39 11.94 -17.47
CA THR A 36 15.26 12.46 -18.54
C THR A 36 16.28 11.45 -19.05
N ILE A 37 16.52 10.36 -18.32
CA ILE A 37 17.48 9.31 -18.70
C ILE A 37 16.93 7.88 -18.55
N ALA A 38 15.84 7.69 -17.81
CA ALA A 38 15.26 6.38 -17.55
C ALA A 38 14.83 5.67 -18.84
N THR A 39 15.13 4.38 -18.93
CA THR A 39 14.65 3.47 -19.96
C THR A 39 13.15 3.18 -19.81
N ARG A 40 12.54 2.65 -20.86
CA ARG A 40 11.14 2.20 -20.82
C ARG A 40 10.90 1.17 -19.71
N ASP A 41 11.82 0.23 -19.55
CA ASP A 41 11.68 -0.85 -18.59
C ASP A 41 11.83 -0.34 -17.14
N GLU A 42 12.73 0.61 -16.89
CA GLU A 42 12.82 1.30 -15.60
C GLU A 42 11.55 2.07 -15.25
N MET A 43 10.94 2.77 -16.22
CA MET A 43 9.67 3.47 -16.01
C MET A 43 8.51 2.51 -15.72
N ILE A 44 8.48 1.32 -16.35
CA ILE A 44 7.49 0.28 -16.05
C ILE A 44 7.70 -0.30 -14.66
N ALA A 45 8.94 -0.62 -14.28
CA ALA A 45 9.27 -1.10 -12.95
C ALA A 45 8.88 -0.07 -11.88
N ALA A 46 9.17 1.22 -12.12
CA ALA A 46 8.75 2.31 -11.26
C ALA A 46 7.22 2.39 -11.13
N SER A 47 6.47 2.24 -12.22
CA SER A 47 5.00 2.21 -12.17
C SER A 47 4.46 1.12 -11.26
N GLN A 48 5.02 -0.09 -11.36
CA GLN A 48 4.61 -1.23 -10.55
C GLN A 48 4.97 -1.02 -9.07
N ALA A 49 6.17 -0.52 -8.80
CA ALA A 49 6.63 -0.22 -7.44
C ALA A 49 5.79 0.88 -6.77
N VAL A 50 5.47 1.96 -7.49
CA VAL A 50 4.59 3.04 -7.00
C VAL A 50 3.20 2.49 -6.69
N LYS A 51 2.62 1.65 -7.57
CA LYS A 51 1.32 1.03 -7.32
C LYS A 51 1.33 0.13 -6.08
N ALA A 52 2.36 -0.69 -5.93
CA ALA A 52 2.53 -1.54 -4.75
C ALA A 52 2.64 -0.70 -3.48
N PHE A 53 3.47 0.33 -3.50
CA PHE A 53 3.64 1.26 -2.38
C PHE A 53 2.32 1.95 -1.98
N MET A 54 1.53 2.45 -2.93
CA MET A 54 0.23 3.06 -2.61
C MET A 54 -0.70 2.06 -1.93
N SER A 55 -0.82 0.85 -2.47
CA SER A 55 -1.69 -0.20 -1.91
C SER A 55 -1.23 -0.67 -0.53
N GLU A 56 0.08 -0.85 -0.34
CA GLU A 56 0.65 -1.23 0.95
C GLU A 56 0.51 -0.11 1.98
N THR A 57 0.61 1.16 1.54
CA THR A 57 0.42 2.31 2.44
C THR A 57 -1.03 2.44 2.86
N GLU A 58 -2.00 2.23 1.96
CA GLU A 58 -3.42 2.15 2.32
C GLU A 58 -3.69 1.07 3.38
N ARG A 59 -3.10 -0.12 3.20
CA ARG A 59 -3.18 -1.20 4.20
C ARG A 59 -2.57 -0.80 5.54
N TYR A 60 -1.46 -0.07 5.51
CA TYR A 60 -0.85 0.47 6.72
C TYR A 60 -1.77 1.48 7.41
N LEU A 61 -2.40 2.41 6.66
CA LEU A 61 -3.35 3.37 7.21
C LEU A 61 -4.57 2.69 7.83
N ASP A 62 -5.09 1.63 7.21
CA ASP A 62 -6.17 0.83 7.79
C ASP A 62 -5.73 0.06 9.03
N CYS A 63 -4.49 -0.43 9.03
CA CYS A 63 -3.90 -1.04 10.23
C CYS A 63 -3.85 -0.04 11.39
N LEU A 64 -3.45 1.23 11.16
CA LEU A 64 -3.42 2.26 12.21
C LEU A 64 -4.81 2.49 12.83
N LYS A 65 -5.87 2.45 12.03
CA LYS A 65 -7.26 2.57 12.53
C LYS A 65 -7.63 1.38 13.41
N VAL A 66 -7.21 0.18 13.03
CA VAL A 66 -7.41 -1.03 13.84
C VAL A 66 -6.62 -0.93 15.13
N GLU A 67 -5.36 -0.50 15.08
CA GLU A 67 -4.50 -0.26 16.25
C GLU A 67 -5.16 0.70 17.24
N GLU A 68 -5.69 1.83 16.76
CA GLU A 68 -6.47 2.77 17.57
C GLU A 68 -7.70 2.10 18.19
N SER A 69 -8.50 1.37 17.39
CA SER A 69 -9.75 0.75 17.87
C SER A 69 -9.54 -0.35 18.92
N LEU A 70 -8.38 -1.01 18.90
CA LEU A 70 -8.01 -2.07 19.83
C LEU A 70 -7.25 -1.54 21.05
N THR A 71 -6.86 -0.27 21.04
CA THR A 71 -6.17 0.37 22.17
C THR A 71 -7.16 0.58 23.33
N PRO A 72 -6.90 0.03 24.53
CA PRO A 72 -7.77 0.25 25.68
C PRO A 72 -7.88 1.74 26.02
N PRO A 73 -9.05 2.24 26.49
CA PRO A 73 -9.25 3.66 26.78
C PRO A 73 -8.21 4.25 27.75
N GLU A 74 -7.70 3.45 28.68
CA GLU A 74 -6.68 3.88 29.64
C GLU A 74 -5.30 4.09 28.99
N GLN A 75 -5.07 3.49 27.81
CA GLN A 75 -3.82 3.59 27.04
C GLN A 75 -3.95 4.58 25.86
N LEU A 76 -5.17 4.93 25.45
CA LEU A 76 -5.44 5.93 24.42
C LEU A 76 -5.35 7.36 25.01
N THR A 77 -4.16 7.69 25.48
CA THR A 77 -3.83 9.04 25.96
C THR A 77 -3.78 10.04 24.81
N ALA A 78 -3.77 11.33 25.12
CA ALA A 78 -3.57 12.37 24.11
C ALA A 78 -2.24 12.19 23.34
N GLU A 79 -1.19 11.72 24.02
CA GLU A 79 0.11 11.42 23.40
C GLU A 79 0.00 10.23 22.43
N THR A 80 -0.64 9.14 22.85
CA THR A 80 -0.89 7.96 21.99
C THR A 80 -1.69 8.33 20.75
N GLN A 81 -2.74 9.15 20.92
CA GLN A 81 -3.57 9.60 19.81
C GLN A 81 -2.80 10.52 18.86
N GLN A 82 -1.99 11.44 19.38
CA GLN A 82 -1.14 12.28 18.56
C GLN A 82 -0.11 11.45 17.76
N LEU A 83 0.49 10.42 18.36
CA LEU A 83 1.40 9.53 17.66
C LEU A 83 0.74 8.79 16.48
N LEU A 84 -0.51 8.34 16.64
CA LEU A 84 -1.29 7.72 15.57
C LEU A 84 -1.57 8.71 14.43
N ILE A 85 -1.93 9.96 14.77
CA ILE A 85 -2.15 11.05 13.81
C ILE A 85 -0.87 11.36 13.04
N ASP A 86 0.26 11.50 13.74
CA ASP A 86 1.55 11.81 13.12
C ASP A 86 1.99 10.69 12.16
N ARG A 87 1.82 9.43 12.58
CA ARG A 87 2.07 8.25 11.74
C ARG A 87 1.19 8.20 10.49
N HIS A 88 -0.08 8.60 10.62
CA HIS A 88 -1.02 8.68 9.50
C HIS A 88 -0.61 9.78 8.53
N ASN A 89 -0.42 11.01 9.02
CA ASN A 89 -0.08 12.17 8.20
C ASN A 89 1.23 11.98 7.47
N ALA A 90 2.25 11.47 8.15
CA ALA A 90 3.51 11.13 7.48
C ALA A 90 3.25 10.19 6.30
N ALA A 91 2.50 9.10 6.49
CA ALA A 91 2.24 8.14 5.41
C ALA A 91 1.53 8.79 4.21
N ILE A 92 0.61 9.72 4.44
CA ILE A 92 0.01 10.54 3.38
C ILE A 92 1.05 11.41 2.68
N GLU A 93 1.93 12.10 3.41
CA GLU A 93 3.00 12.91 2.83
C GLU A 93 3.96 12.08 1.95
N ASP A 94 4.25 10.84 2.35
CA ASP A 94 5.05 9.93 1.53
C ASP A 94 4.31 9.53 0.24
N MET A 95 3.00 9.26 0.32
CA MET A 95 2.18 8.98 -0.86
C MET A 95 2.19 10.15 -1.84
N GLU A 96 1.98 11.37 -1.35
CA GLU A 96 1.98 12.59 -2.16
C GLU A 96 3.35 12.86 -2.80
N ARG A 97 4.43 12.68 -2.03
CA ARG A 97 5.81 12.85 -2.52
C ARG A 97 6.13 11.86 -3.63
N VAL A 98 5.83 10.57 -3.43
CA VAL A 98 6.09 9.52 -4.42
C VAL A 98 5.24 9.74 -5.67
N ALA A 99 3.96 10.09 -5.51
CA ALA A 99 3.07 10.39 -6.64
C ALA A 99 3.57 11.60 -7.45
N THR A 100 3.98 12.67 -6.77
CA THR A 100 4.53 13.87 -7.41
C THR A 100 5.80 13.56 -8.20
N ALA A 101 6.75 12.85 -7.58
CA ALA A 101 8.00 12.45 -8.21
C ALA A 101 7.75 11.56 -9.44
N TYR A 102 6.89 10.54 -9.32
CA TYR A 102 6.58 9.64 -10.42
C TYR A 102 5.88 10.37 -11.57
N ASN A 103 4.93 11.26 -11.27
CA ASN A 103 4.26 12.06 -12.29
C ASN A 103 5.23 12.98 -13.03
N GLN A 104 6.22 13.55 -12.33
CA GLN A 104 7.28 14.34 -12.96
C GLN A 104 8.15 13.47 -13.88
N ALA A 105 8.64 12.33 -13.39
CA ALA A 105 9.44 11.40 -14.19
C ALA A 105 8.70 10.92 -15.46
N VAL A 106 7.38 10.66 -15.37
CA VAL A 106 6.56 10.31 -16.54
C VAL A 106 6.47 11.46 -17.55
N ARG A 107 6.35 12.72 -17.10
CA ARG A 107 6.35 13.88 -18.00
C ARG A 107 7.69 14.04 -18.71
N ASP A 108 8.79 13.95 -17.97
CA ASP A 108 10.14 14.11 -18.52
C ASP A 108 10.48 12.99 -19.51
N TYR A 109 10.13 11.75 -19.17
CA TYR A 109 10.29 10.60 -20.06
C TYR A 109 9.49 10.80 -21.36
N LYS A 110 8.23 11.25 -21.26
CA LYS A 110 7.37 11.50 -22.43
C LYS A 110 7.94 12.60 -23.32
N ALA A 111 8.40 13.72 -22.75
CA ALA A 111 8.99 14.81 -23.51
C ALA A 111 10.22 14.31 -24.29
N ARG A 112 11.13 13.58 -23.64
CA ARG A 112 12.33 13.02 -24.25
C ARG A 112 12.05 12.11 -25.45
N ILE A 113 11.09 11.19 -25.32
CA ILE A 113 10.79 10.26 -26.41
C ILE A 113 10.00 10.92 -27.55
N GLN A 114 9.27 12.02 -27.27
CA GLN A 114 8.55 12.78 -28.29
C GLN A 114 9.48 13.66 -29.13
N ASP A 115 10.56 14.17 -28.54
CA ASP A 115 11.55 15.03 -29.20
C ASP A 115 12.63 14.24 -29.99
N GLY A 116 12.40 12.95 -30.25
CA GLY A 116 13.28 12.10 -31.08
C GLY A 116 14.34 11.29 -30.32
N GLY A 117 14.28 11.26 -28.98
CA GLY A 117 15.18 10.46 -28.13
C GLY A 117 14.85 8.96 -28.12
N SER A 118 14.89 8.28 -29.27
CA SER A 118 15.08 6.83 -29.31
C SER A 118 16.54 6.52 -29.02
N ASN A 119 16.79 5.92 -27.86
CA ASN A 119 17.97 5.09 -27.62
C ASN A 119 17.48 3.68 -27.36
#